data_AF-A0A5N6RLW4-F1
#
_entry.id   AF-A0A5N6RLW4-F1
#
_cell.length_a   1.000
_cell.length_b   1.000
_cell.length_c   1.000
_cell.angle_alpha   90.00
_cell.angle_beta   90.00
_cell.angle_gamma   90.00
#
_symmetry.space_group_name_H-M   'P 1'
#
loop_
_entity.id
_entity.type
_entity.pdbx_description
1 polymer ?
#
loop_
_entity_poly.entity_id
_entity_poly.type
_entity_poly.pdbx_seq_one_letter_code
_entity_poly.pdbx_strand_id
1 'polypeptide(L)'
;MAAAVAIFSVAFLLLFPLVAQSQQVEFIYTGFNESEGNITTEGAIIIKPSAAYYLNGSEEHQDEIILESGNQIHAWIEYDGLEKAVNVTIAPASQAKPTEPLIFFRDVDLTRFLKERMYVGFSAATGEKSSSHYILGWSFSQKGEAPDLNIYLLPLPPPREKSPSSFKPLITAVIASLSVFTFILLGLLFSLTLYRKLAHHESLEEWELDCPHRFRYRDLYAATKGFKESKVIGVEALV
;
A
#
# COMPACT_ATOMS: atom_id res chain seq x y z
N MET A 1 -29.83 -18.11 31.86
CA MET A 1 -29.26 -18.90 30.74
C MET A 1 -29.44 -18.20 29.39
N ALA A 2 -30.63 -17.67 29.05
CA ALA A 2 -30.87 -16.99 27.77
C ALA A 2 -30.03 -15.72 27.53
N ALA A 3 -29.76 -14.92 28.56
CA ALA A 3 -28.95 -13.70 28.43
C ALA A 3 -27.48 -13.97 28.07
N ALA A 4 -26.91 -15.08 28.55
CA ALA A 4 -25.52 -15.45 28.25
C ALA A 4 -25.35 -15.91 26.79
N VAL A 5 -26.35 -16.59 26.24
CA VAL A 5 -26.35 -17.04 24.84
C VAL A 5 -26.49 -15.85 23.88
N ALA A 6 -27.31 -14.86 24.23
CA ALA A 6 -27.46 -13.64 23.43
C ALA A 6 -26.16 -12.81 23.37
N ILE A 7 -25.46 -12.65 24.50
CA ILE A 7 -24.18 -11.93 24.56
C ILE A 7 -23.10 -12.65 23.74
N PHE A 8 -23.06 -13.99 23.81
CA PHE A 8 -22.10 -14.77 23.03
C PHE A 8 -22.38 -14.70 21.51
N SER A 9 -23.66 -14.68 21.12
CA SER A 9 -24.07 -14.56 19.71
C SER A 9 -23.79 -13.16 19.13
N VAL A 10 -23.93 -12.10 19.93
CA VAL A 10 -23.60 -10.73 19.51
C VAL A 10 -22.09 -10.52 19.45
N ALA A 11 -21.32 -11.09 20.39
CA ALA A 11 -19.86 -11.08 20.34
C ALA A 11 -19.32 -11.85 19.12
N PHE A 12 -19.96 -12.96 18.73
CA PHE A 12 -19.58 -13.73 17.55
C PHE A 12 -19.79 -12.94 16.24
N LEU A 13 -20.89 -12.18 16.13
CA LEU A 13 -21.14 -11.33 14.95
C LEU A 13 -20.26 -10.08 14.89
N LEU A 14 -19.75 -9.59 16.03
CA LEU A 14 -18.84 -8.45 16.10
C LEU A 14 -17.36 -8.84 15.89
N LEU A 15 -16.98 -10.07 16.22
CA LEU A 15 -15.60 -10.57 16.06
C LEU A 15 -15.36 -11.34 14.76
N PHE A 16 -16.42 -11.84 14.13
CA PHE A 16 -16.34 -12.53 12.84
C PHE A 16 -17.25 -11.80 11.84
N PRO A 17 -16.80 -10.71 11.19
CA PRO A 17 -17.52 -10.21 10.04
C PRO A 17 -17.62 -11.39 9.06
N LEU A 18 -18.86 -11.73 8.69
CA LEU A 18 -19.12 -12.70 7.64
C LEU A 18 -18.67 -12.03 6.34
N VAL A 19 -17.36 -12.04 6.10
CA VAL A 19 -16.79 -11.64 4.83
C VAL A 19 -17.25 -12.72 3.87
N ALA A 20 -18.30 -12.41 3.10
CA ALA A 20 -18.55 -13.11 1.86
C ALA A 20 -17.27 -12.92 1.03
N GLN A 21 -16.41 -13.93 1.06
CA GLN A 21 -15.21 -13.95 0.27
C GLN A 21 -15.68 -13.98 -1.19
N SER A 22 -15.69 -12.79 -1.81
CA SER A 22 -15.71 -12.68 -3.27
C SER A 22 -14.66 -13.66 -3.74
N GLN A 23 -15.07 -14.67 -4.50
CA GLN A 23 -14.14 -15.55 -5.16
C GLN A 23 -13.50 -14.73 -6.28
N GLN A 24 -12.56 -13.87 -5.89
CA GLN A 24 -11.68 -13.16 -6.79
C GLN A 24 -10.87 -14.25 -7.46
N VAL A 25 -11.23 -14.59 -8.69
CA VAL A 25 -10.32 -15.32 -9.57
C VAL A 25 -9.13 -14.40 -9.75
N GLU A 26 -8.10 -14.62 -8.95
CA GLU A 26 -6.85 -13.90 -9.03
C GLU A 26 -6.17 -14.33 -10.33
N PHE A 27 -6.47 -13.60 -11.40
CA PHE A 27 -5.67 -13.69 -12.62
C PHE A 27 -4.41 -12.86 -12.38
N ILE A 28 -3.37 -13.50 -11.86
CA ILE A 28 -2.05 -12.87 -11.76
C ILE A 28 -1.47 -12.79 -13.18
N TYR A 29 -1.71 -11.67 -13.85
CA TYR A 29 -0.93 -11.28 -15.00
C TYR A 29 0.35 -10.63 -14.49
N THR A 30 1.48 -11.33 -14.56
CA THR A 30 2.78 -10.91 -14.00
C THR A 30 3.42 -9.71 -14.70
N GLY A 31 2.68 -9.02 -15.58
CA GLY A 31 3.20 -7.93 -16.40
C GLY A 31 4.29 -8.41 -17.38
N PHE A 32 4.86 -7.44 -18.11
CA PHE A 32 6.09 -7.66 -18.86
C PHE A 32 7.25 -7.47 -17.88
N ASN A 33 7.98 -8.54 -17.59
CA ASN A 33 9.15 -8.47 -16.72
C ASN A 33 10.35 -7.99 -17.54
N GLU A 34 10.94 -6.84 -17.17
CA GLU A 34 12.11 -6.26 -17.87
C GLU A 34 13.34 -7.18 -17.86
N SER A 35 13.36 -8.22 -17.01
CA SER A 35 14.52 -9.12 -16.86
C SER A 35 14.59 -10.25 -17.88
N GLU A 36 13.60 -10.44 -18.75
CA GLU A 36 13.69 -11.42 -19.82
C GLU A 36 14.44 -10.81 -21.00
N GLY A 37 15.69 -11.23 -21.19
CA GLY A 37 16.56 -10.79 -22.30
C GLY A 37 16.03 -11.10 -23.70
N ASN A 38 14.86 -11.75 -23.80
CA ASN A 38 14.03 -11.81 -24.98
C ASN A 38 12.60 -11.46 -24.57
N ILE A 39 12.21 -10.21 -24.74
CA ILE A 39 10.79 -9.86 -24.89
C ILE A 39 10.33 -10.62 -26.14
N THR A 40 9.66 -11.76 -25.96
CA THR A 40 9.00 -12.42 -27.09
C THR A 40 7.96 -11.45 -27.62
N THR A 41 8.12 -11.01 -28.85
CA THR A 41 7.22 -10.14 -29.61
C THR A 41 5.89 -10.83 -29.98
N GLU A 42 5.40 -11.74 -29.14
CA GLU A 42 4.04 -12.30 -29.22
C GLU A 42 2.99 -11.35 -28.64
N GLY A 43 3.22 -10.05 -28.80
CA GLY A 43 2.32 -8.97 -28.39
C GLY A 43 2.72 -7.68 -29.07
N ALA A 44 1.74 -6.97 -29.63
CA ALA A 44 1.94 -5.64 -30.19
C ALA A 44 1.65 -4.59 -29.10
N ILE A 45 2.66 -3.81 -28.74
CA ILE A 45 2.49 -2.64 -27.85
C ILE A 45 2.62 -1.40 -28.74
N ILE A 46 1.58 -0.56 -28.76
CA ILE A 46 1.62 0.74 -29.42
C ILE A 46 1.60 1.80 -28.32
N ILE A 47 2.67 2.58 -28.22
CA ILE A 47 2.81 3.65 -27.23
C ILE A 47 2.72 4.99 -27.95
N LYS A 48 1.77 5.84 -27.52
CA LYS A 48 1.77 7.27 -27.86
C LYS A 48 2.13 8.07 -26.61
N PRO A 49 3.10 8.99 -26.70
CA PRO A 49 3.61 9.73 -25.54
C PRO A 49 2.63 10.79 -25.01
N SER A 50 1.66 11.21 -25.82
CA SER A 50 0.63 12.17 -25.42
C SER A 50 -0.75 11.66 -25.80
N ALA A 51 -1.71 11.88 -24.90
CA ALA A 51 -3.12 11.68 -25.14
C ALA A 51 -3.71 13.00 -25.66
N ALA A 52 -4.23 12.98 -26.88
CA ALA A 52 -4.82 14.16 -27.49
C ALA A 52 -5.92 13.79 -28.47
N TYR A 53 -6.69 14.79 -28.87
CA TYR A 53 -7.71 14.66 -29.89
C TYR A 53 -7.70 15.86 -30.83
N TYR A 54 -8.23 15.65 -32.04
CA TYR A 54 -8.32 16.66 -33.09
C TYR A 54 -9.78 17.04 -33.29
N LEU A 55 -10.12 18.30 -33.05
CA LEU A 55 -11.47 18.80 -33.35
C LEU A 55 -11.61 19.01 -34.87
N ASN A 56 -12.73 18.53 -35.41
CA ASN A 56 -13.11 18.49 -36.82
C ASN A 56 -12.38 19.51 -37.73
N GLY A 57 -11.41 19.00 -38.51
CA GLY A 57 -10.88 19.67 -39.70
C GLY A 57 -9.80 20.73 -39.47
N SER A 58 -9.33 20.92 -38.23
CA SER A 58 -8.11 21.68 -37.96
C SER A 58 -6.96 20.72 -37.64
N GLU A 59 -6.23 20.28 -38.68
CA GLU A 59 -4.93 19.59 -38.51
C GLU A 59 -3.93 20.41 -37.65
N GLU A 60 -4.23 21.69 -37.43
CA GLU A 60 -3.38 22.66 -36.75
C GLU A 60 -3.63 22.77 -35.22
N HIS A 61 -4.75 22.25 -34.68
CA HIS A 61 -5.05 22.36 -33.24
C HIS A 61 -5.29 21.00 -32.60
N GLN A 62 -4.22 20.48 -31.99
CA GLN A 62 -4.25 19.29 -31.15
C GLN A 62 -4.60 19.71 -29.72
N ASP A 63 -5.74 19.24 -29.21
CA ASP A 63 -6.14 19.47 -27.82
C ASP A 63 -5.60 18.34 -26.94
N GLU A 64 -4.77 18.70 -25.96
CA GLU A 64 -4.20 17.75 -25.01
C GLU A 64 -5.26 17.25 -24.01
N ILE A 65 -5.26 15.94 -23.76
CA ILE A 65 -6.07 15.29 -22.74
C ILE A 65 -5.19 14.91 -21.56
N ILE A 66 -5.40 15.60 -20.44
CA ILE A 66 -4.77 15.25 -19.17
C ILE A 66 -5.51 14.04 -18.58
N LEU A 67 -4.93 12.84 -18.71
CA LEU A 67 -5.52 11.59 -18.23
C LEU A 67 -5.75 11.58 -16.70
N GLU A 68 -4.92 12.31 -15.95
CA GLU A 68 -5.02 12.45 -14.47
C GLU A 68 -5.94 13.60 -14.01
N SER A 69 -6.68 14.22 -14.93
CA SER A 69 -7.60 15.33 -14.60
C SER A 69 -8.75 14.89 -13.69
N GLY A 70 -9.16 13.62 -13.79
CA GLY A 70 -10.38 13.09 -13.16
C GLY A 70 -11.65 13.34 -13.98
N ASN A 71 -11.53 14.00 -15.13
CA ASN A 71 -12.63 14.16 -16.07
C ASN A 71 -12.93 12.84 -16.78
N GLN A 72 -14.19 12.65 -17.20
CA GLN A 72 -14.59 11.48 -17.97
C GLN A 72 -13.98 11.54 -19.38
N ILE A 73 -13.33 10.46 -19.78
CA ILE A 73 -12.73 10.29 -21.10
C ILE A 73 -13.41 9.10 -21.77
N HIS A 74 -13.78 9.27 -23.04
CA HIS A 74 -14.30 8.21 -23.87
C HIS A 74 -13.20 7.75 -24.83
N ALA A 75 -13.04 6.44 -24.96
CA ALA A 75 -12.11 5.81 -25.89
C ALA A 75 -12.86 4.88 -26.83
N TRP A 76 -12.54 4.96 -28.12
CA TRP A 76 -13.00 4.06 -29.17
C TRP A 76 -11.82 3.23 -29.64
N ILE A 77 -11.98 1.91 -29.68
CA ILE A 77 -10.97 0.97 -30.15
C ILE A 77 -11.62 0.14 -31.25
N GLU A 78 -11.12 0.32 -32.47
CA GLU A 78 -11.69 -0.27 -33.67
C GLU A 78 -10.62 -1.07 -34.40
N TYR A 79 -11.00 -2.26 -34.84
CA TYR A 79 -10.15 -3.10 -35.66
C TYR A 79 -10.87 -3.45 -36.97
N ASP A 80 -10.25 -3.09 -38.08
CA ASP A 80 -10.68 -3.52 -39.42
C ASP A 80 -9.88 -4.77 -39.81
N GLY A 81 -10.55 -5.91 -39.89
CA GLY A 81 -9.94 -7.19 -40.28
C GLY A 81 -9.61 -7.32 -41.76
N LEU A 82 -10.22 -6.51 -42.64
CA LEU A 82 -9.91 -6.47 -44.07
C LEU A 82 -8.68 -5.60 -44.31
N GLU A 83 -8.66 -4.39 -43.74
CA GLU A 83 -7.50 -3.49 -43.85
C GLU A 83 -6.36 -3.87 -42.90
N LYS A 84 -6.60 -4.79 -41.96
CA LYS A 84 -5.68 -5.16 -40.88
C LYS A 84 -5.19 -3.93 -40.12
N ALA A 85 -6.12 -3.05 -39.79
CA ALA A 85 -5.83 -1.74 -39.22
C ALA A 85 -6.48 -1.59 -37.83
N VAL A 86 -5.72 -1.01 -36.90
CA VAL A 86 -6.20 -0.65 -35.56
C VAL A 86 -6.30 0.87 -35.48
N ASN A 87 -7.48 1.35 -35.12
CA ASN A 87 -7.76 2.75 -34.86
C ASN A 87 -8.11 2.93 -33.38
N VAL A 88 -7.41 3.83 -32.71
CA VAL A 88 -7.74 4.24 -31.34
C VAL A 88 -7.99 5.73 -31.33
N THR A 89 -9.20 6.10 -30.93
CA THR A 89 -9.61 7.49 -30.77
C THR A 89 -9.96 7.73 -29.31
N ILE A 90 -9.62 8.90 -28.79
CA ILE A 90 -9.99 9.33 -27.44
C ILE A 90 -10.53 10.75 -27.49
N ALA A 91 -11.44 11.09 -26.58
CA ALA A 91 -11.93 12.45 -26.41
C ALA A 91 -12.53 12.64 -25.00
N PRO A 92 -12.66 13.87 -24.50
CA PRO A 92 -13.53 14.15 -23.35
C PRO A 92 -14.94 13.60 -23.60
N ALA A 93 -15.58 13.01 -22.59
CA ALA A 93 -16.86 12.31 -22.78
C ALA A 93 -18.02 13.22 -23.25
N SER A 94 -17.90 14.54 -23.07
CA SER A 94 -18.86 15.53 -23.56
C SER A 94 -18.70 15.85 -25.06
N GLN A 95 -17.64 15.39 -25.71
CA GLN A 95 -17.36 15.64 -27.11
C GLN A 95 -17.80 14.46 -27.99
N ALA A 96 -18.18 14.76 -29.22
CA ALA A 96 -18.40 13.73 -30.24
C ALA A 96 -17.08 13.04 -30.60
N LYS A 97 -17.16 11.81 -31.13
CA LYS A 97 -16.00 11.06 -31.61
C LYS A 97 -15.25 11.86 -32.68
N PRO A 98 -13.96 12.18 -32.47
CA PRO A 98 -13.11 12.78 -33.49
C PRO A 98 -13.02 11.93 -34.75
N THR A 99 -12.99 12.58 -35.92
CA THR A 99 -12.79 11.91 -37.22
C THR A 99 -11.40 11.31 -37.34
N GLU A 100 -10.40 11.99 -36.78
CA GLU A 100 -9.01 11.54 -36.82
C GLU A 100 -8.66 10.73 -35.56
N PRO A 101 -8.21 9.48 -35.73
CA PRO A 101 -7.79 8.66 -34.61
C PRO A 101 -6.43 9.12 -34.07
N LEU A 102 -6.26 9.04 -32.75
CA LEU A 102 -4.98 9.32 -32.09
C LEU A 102 -3.91 8.28 -32.47
N ILE A 103 -4.33 7.02 -32.59
CA ILE A 103 -3.49 5.92 -33.04
C ILE A 103 -4.10 5.35 -34.31
N PHE A 104 -3.32 5.33 -35.36
CA PHE A 104 -3.63 4.67 -36.61
C PHE A 104 -2.47 3.75 -36.97
N PHE A 105 -2.70 2.45 -36.98
CA PHE A 105 -1.64 1.47 -37.26
C PHE A 105 -2.15 0.41 -38.24
N ARG A 106 -1.43 0.22 -39.34
CA ARG A 106 -1.74 -0.76 -40.41
C ARG A 106 -0.90 -2.02 -40.25
N ASP A 107 -1.23 -3.05 -41.03
CA ASP A 107 -0.51 -4.33 -41.09
C ASP A 107 -0.54 -5.16 -39.80
N VAL A 108 -1.58 -4.98 -38.98
CA VAL A 108 -1.83 -5.76 -37.76
C VAL A 108 -2.73 -6.94 -38.06
N ASP A 109 -2.13 -8.09 -38.31
CA ASP A 109 -2.88 -9.32 -38.52
C ASP A 109 -3.22 -10.00 -37.19
N LEU A 110 -4.37 -9.63 -36.60
CA LEU A 110 -4.82 -10.19 -35.33
C LEU A 110 -5.13 -11.70 -35.42
N THR A 111 -5.38 -12.25 -36.62
CA THR A 111 -5.68 -13.69 -36.78
C THR A 111 -4.53 -14.60 -36.32
N ARG A 112 -3.31 -14.07 -36.25
CA ARG A 112 -2.13 -14.80 -35.77
C ARG A 112 -2.07 -14.91 -34.24
N PHE A 113 -2.78 -14.02 -33.53
CA PHE A 113 -2.72 -13.88 -32.08
C PHE A 113 -4.03 -14.29 -31.41
N LEU A 114 -5.18 -14.04 -32.06
CA LEU A 114 -6.48 -14.36 -31.51
C LEU A 114 -6.87 -15.81 -31.82
N LYS A 115 -7.40 -16.51 -30.80
CA LYS A 115 -8.03 -17.83 -30.97
C LYS A 115 -9.52 -17.66 -31.30
N GLU A 116 -10.16 -18.75 -31.73
CA GLU A 116 -11.61 -18.78 -32.04
C GLU A 116 -12.46 -18.23 -30.89
N ARG A 117 -12.06 -18.49 -29.64
CA ARG A 117 -12.72 -18.00 -28.43
C ARG A 117 -11.70 -17.37 -27.52
N MET A 118 -11.94 -16.12 -27.17
CA MET A 118 -11.14 -15.38 -26.20
C MET A 118 -12.04 -14.51 -25.33
N TYR A 119 -11.46 -14.03 -24.23
CA TYR A 119 -12.10 -13.05 -23.36
C TYR A 119 -11.58 -11.66 -23.68
N VAL A 120 -12.45 -10.66 -23.54
CA VAL A 120 -12.11 -9.24 -23.61
C VAL A 120 -12.40 -8.61 -22.26
N GLY A 121 -11.56 -7.68 -21.84
CA GLY A 121 -11.69 -7.03 -20.55
C GLY A 121 -10.71 -5.88 -20.38
N PHE A 122 -10.79 -5.23 -19.22
CA PHE A 122 -9.95 -4.12 -18.84
C PHE A 122 -8.95 -4.58 -17.78
N SER A 123 -7.75 -4.03 -17.83
CA SER A 123 -6.74 -4.18 -16.78
C SER A 123 -6.17 -2.80 -16.47
N ALA A 124 -5.86 -2.57 -15.19
CA ALA A 124 -5.26 -1.33 -14.73
C ALA A 124 -4.31 -1.62 -13.57
N ALA A 125 -3.27 -0.81 -13.44
CA ALA A 125 -2.27 -0.93 -12.39
C ALA A 125 -1.80 0.47 -11.96
N THR A 126 -1.40 0.58 -10.70
CA THR A 126 -0.80 1.78 -10.12
C THR A 126 0.69 1.57 -9.87
N GLY A 127 1.50 2.57 -10.17
CA GLY A 127 2.95 2.57 -9.90
C GLY A 127 3.30 3.44 -8.70
N GLU A 128 4.33 4.27 -8.83
CA GLU A 128 4.78 5.21 -7.79
C GLU A 128 3.69 6.21 -7.35
N LYS A 129 2.81 6.59 -8.28
CA LYS A 129 1.66 7.45 -8.00
C LYS A 129 0.42 6.61 -7.77
N SER A 130 -0.34 6.96 -6.72
CA SER A 130 -1.68 6.42 -6.49
C SER A 130 -2.66 6.96 -7.53
N SER A 131 -3.38 6.07 -8.20
CA SER A 131 -4.45 6.39 -9.14
C SER A 131 -5.65 5.49 -8.89
N SER A 132 -6.84 5.98 -9.23
CA SER A 132 -8.07 5.18 -9.21
C SER A 132 -8.57 5.03 -10.64
N HIS A 133 -8.89 3.80 -11.02
CA HIS A 133 -9.28 3.44 -12.39
C HIS A 133 -10.74 2.99 -12.39
N TYR A 134 -11.60 3.77 -13.06
CA TYR A 134 -13.04 3.50 -13.12
C TYR A 134 -13.48 3.29 -14.56
N ILE A 135 -14.16 2.17 -14.82
CA ILE A 135 -14.90 1.94 -16.05
C ILE A 135 -16.36 2.30 -15.78
N LEU A 136 -16.80 3.45 -16.29
CA LEU A 136 -18.15 3.96 -16.04
C LEU A 136 -19.20 3.29 -16.93
N GLY A 137 -18.79 2.85 -18.12
CA GLY A 137 -19.60 2.11 -19.06
C GLY A 137 -18.72 1.59 -20.19
N TRP A 138 -19.16 0.53 -20.85
CA TRP A 138 -18.50 -0.02 -22.03
C TRP A 138 -19.53 -0.72 -22.91
N SER A 139 -19.30 -0.68 -24.21
CA SER A 139 -20.04 -1.46 -25.19
C SER A 139 -19.03 -2.18 -26.09
N PHE A 140 -19.42 -3.34 -26.59
CA PHE A 140 -18.55 -4.16 -27.42
C PHE A 140 -19.36 -4.83 -28.53
N SER A 141 -18.81 -4.80 -29.74
CA SER A 141 -19.30 -5.60 -30.85
C SER A 141 -18.11 -6.25 -31.56
N GLN A 142 -18.26 -7.52 -31.89
CA GLN A 142 -17.31 -8.24 -32.72
C GLN A 142 -17.57 -7.99 -34.22
N LYS A 143 -18.80 -7.60 -34.58
CA LYS A 143 -19.24 -7.44 -35.97
C LYS A 143 -19.89 -6.08 -36.15
N GLY A 144 -19.22 -5.21 -36.88
CA GLY A 144 -19.66 -3.83 -37.07
C GLY A 144 -19.44 -2.98 -35.82
N GLU A 145 -20.10 -1.82 -35.80
CA GLU A 145 -19.94 -0.83 -34.75
C GLU A 145 -20.60 -1.29 -33.43
N ALA A 146 -19.96 -0.95 -32.31
CA ALA A 146 -20.53 -1.21 -31.00
C ALA A 146 -21.71 -0.25 -30.73
N PRO A 147 -22.74 -0.66 -29.96
CA PRO A 147 -23.81 0.25 -29.58
C PRO A 147 -23.28 1.49 -28.87
N ASP A 148 -23.76 2.67 -29.24
CA ASP A 148 -23.37 3.92 -28.60
C ASP A 148 -23.72 3.93 -27.11
N LEU A 149 -22.79 4.42 -26.30
CA LEU A 149 -23.00 4.65 -24.88
C LEU A 149 -23.65 6.00 -24.67
N ASN A 150 -24.81 5.99 -24.01
CA ASN A 150 -25.43 7.23 -23.54
C ASN A 150 -24.67 7.74 -22.31
N ILE A 151 -23.75 8.67 -22.52
CA ILE A 151 -22.88 9.26 -21.49
C ILE A 151 -23.69 9.84 -20.32
N TYR A 152 -24.90 10.38 -20.59
CA TYR A 152 -25.76 10.98 -19.57
C TYR A 152 -26.40 9.96 -18.62
N LEU A 153 -26.41 8.68 -18.98
CA LEU A 153 -26.90 7.59 -18.14
C LEU A 153 -25.77 6.89 -17.37
N LEU A 154 -24.51 7.24 -17.63
CA LEU A 154 -23.37 6.64 -16.95
C LEU A 154 -23.22 7.21 -15.53
N PRO A 155 -22.77 6.40 -14.56
CA PRO A 155 -22.44 6.90 -13.24
C PRO A 155 -21.33 7.95 -13.33
N LEU A 156 -21.40 8.96 -12.48
CA LEU A 156 -20.30 9.91 -12.31
C LEU A 156 -19.18 9.23 -11.52
N PRO A 157 -17.91 9.49 -11.87
CA PRO A 157 -16.79 9.00 -11.08
C PRO A 157 -16.86 9.62 -9.67
N PRO A 158 -16.36 8.91 -8.64
CA PRO A 158 -16.26 9.47 -7.30
C PRO A 158 -15.53 10.81 -7.34
N PRO A 159 -15.97 11.82 -6.56
CA PRO A 159 -15.26 13.08 -6.45
C PRO A 159 -13.80 12.80 -6.09
N ARG A 160 -12.87 13.50 -6.74
CA ARG A 160 -11.45 13.40 -6.40
C ARG A 160 -11.28 13.74 -4.93
N GLU A 161 -10.99 12.74 -4.11
CA GLU A 161 -10.62 12.97 -2.73
C GLU A 161 -9.38 13.87 -2.77
N LYS A 162 -9.50 15.07 -2.20
CA LYS A 162 -8.31 15.87 -1.92
C LYS A 162 -7.50 15.00 -1.00
N SER A 163 -6.31 14.59 -1.45
CA SER A 163 -5.37 13.89 -0.58
C SER A 163 -5.34 14.64 0.75
N PRO A 164 -5.44 13.95 1.89
CA PRO A 164 -5.35 14.62 3.18
C PRO A 164 -4.06 15.41 3.10
N SER A 165 -4.19 16.74 3.02
CA SER A 165 -3.07 17.64 2.78
C SER A 165 -1.98 17.19 3.74
N SER A 166 -0.78 16.94 3.21
CA SER A 166 0.43 16.60 3.97
C SER A 166 0.31 17.18 5.37
N PHE A 167 0.34 16.30 6.38
CA PHE A 167 0.05 16.60 7.79
C PHE A 167 0.22 18.08 8.09
N LYS A 168 -0.89 18.78 8.38
CA LYS A 168 -0.89 20.22 8.64
C LYS A 168 0.31 20.56 9.53
N PRO A 169 1.00 21.70 9.33
CA PRO A 169 2.22 22.04 10.06
C PRO A 169 2.03 22.01 11.60
N LEU A 170 0.78 22.17 12.06
CA LEU A 170 0.40 21.99 13.45
C LEU A 170 0.55 20.53 13.93
N ILE A 171 0.11 19.54 13.15
CA ILE A 171 0.18 18.12 13.52
C ILE A 171 1.64 17.66 13.53
N THR A 172 2.44 18.07 12.55
CA THR A 172 3.89 17.76 12.54
C THR A 172 4.62 18.42 13.70
N ALA A 173 4.28 19.68 14.05
CA ALA A 173 4.84 20.36 15.21
C ALA A 173 4.48 19.67 16.54
N VAL A 174 3.22 19.22 16.68
CA VAL A 174 2.77 18.48 17.87
C VAL A 174 3.51 17.15 18.01
N ILE A 175 3.65 16.38 16.93
CA ILE A 175 4.39 15.11 16.94
C ILE A 175 5.86 15.34 17.30
N ALA A 176 6.50 16.35 16.71
CA ALA A 176 7.89 16.70 17.02
C ALA A 176 8.06 17.13 18.49
N SER A 177 7.15 17.95 19.01
CA SER A 177 7.18 18.40 20.42
C SER A 177 7.02 17.23 21.40
N LEU A 178 6.04 16.35 21.16
CA LEU A 178 5.83 15.14 21.97
C LEU A 178 7.06 14.22 21.95
N SER A 179 7.69 14.07 20.78
CA SER A 179 8.90 13.26 20.62
C SER A 179 10.05 13.82 21.47
N VAL A 180 10.35 15.11 21.33
CA VAL A 180 11.40 15.78 22.13
C VAL A 180 11.12 15.66 23.64
N PHE A 181 9.87 15.88 24.06
CA PHE A 181 9.49 15.75 25.47
C PHE A 181 9.74 14.34 26.01
N THR A 182 9.38 13.31 25.24
CA THR A 182 9.60 11.91 25.64
C THR A 182 11.09 11.56 25.76
N PHE A 183 11.95 12.07 24.87
CA PHE A 183 13.40 11.86 24.95
C PHE A 183 14.01 12.54 26.19
N ILE A 184 13.58 13.76 26.51
CA ILE A 184 14.04 14.47 27.71
C ILE A 184 13.62 13.71 28.96
N LEU A 185 12.36 13.26 29.03
CA LEU A 185 11.85 12.50 30.16
C LEU A 185 12.63 11.19 30.37
N LEU A 186 12.91 10.46 29.28
CA LEU A 186 13.68 9.22 29.35
C LEU A 186 15.13 9.46 29.79
N GLY A 187 15.76 10.54 29.30
CA GLY A 187 17.10 10.95 29.73
C GLY A 187 17.16 11.32 31.22
N LEU A 188 16.15 12.02 31.73
CA LEU A 188 16.02 12.37 33.14
C LEU A 188 15.82 11.12 34.02
N LEU A 189 14.96 10.19 33.60
CA LEU A 189 14.79 8.93 34.31
C LEU A 189 16.09 8.13 34.32
N PHE A 190 16.78 8.04 33.18
CA PHE A 190 18.06 7.35 33.08
C PHE A 190 19.12 7.99 33.99
N SER A 191 19.26 9.33 33.97
CA SER A 191 20.21 10.03 34.84
C SER A 191 19.89 9.84 36.33
N LEU A 192 18.61 9.87 36.72
CA LEU A 192 18.19 9.58 38.09
C LEU A 192 18.48 8.14 38.50
N THR A 193 18.28 7.17 37.60
CA THR A 193 18.63 5.77 37.89
C THR A 193 20.13 5.57 38.03
N LEU A 194 20.95 6.23 37.19
CA LEU A 194 22.40 6.21 37.32
C LEU A 194 22.87 6.90 38.60
N TYR A 195 22.31 8.06 38.91
CA TYR A 195 22.64 8.79 40.15
C TYR A 195 22.28 7.98 41.38
N ARG A 196 21.09 7.35 41.43
CA ARG A 196 20.72 6.43 42.52
C ARG A 196 21.65 5.23 42.60
N LYS A 197 22.03 4.65 41.46
CA LYS A 197 22.95 3.50 41.42
C LYS A 197 24.35 3.88 41.93
N LEU A 198 24.82 5.09 41.64
CA LEU A 198 26.12 5.59 42.08
C LEU A 198 26.10 6.10 43.53
N ALA A 199 25.03 6.76 43.97
CA ALA A 199 24.84 7.22 45.34
C ALA A 199 24.66 6.05 46.34
N HIS A 200 24.13 4.91 45.88
CA HIS A 200 24.10 3.66 46.65
C HIS A 200 25.42 2.85 46.55
N HIS A 201 26.50 3.44 46.04
CA HIS A 201 27.83 2.87 46.23
C HIS A 201 28.23 3.11 47.68
N GLU A 202 27.90 2.16 48.55
CA GLU A 202 28.18 2.16 50.01
C GLU A 202 29.53 2.82 50.30
N SER A 203 29.50 4.01 50.90
CA SER A 203 30.66 4.61 51.53
C SER A 203 30.99 3.80 52.77
N LEU A 204 32.14 3.15 52.80
CA LEU A 204 32.64 2.47 53.99
C LEU A 204 32.92 3.53 55.07
N GLU A 205 32.45 3.30 56.28
CA GLU A 205 32.70 4.23 57.40
C GLU A 205 34.16 4.08 57.86
N GLU A 206 34.81 5.17 58.31
CA GLU A 206 36.26 5.18 58.59
C GLU A 206 36.70 4.13 59.63
N TRP A 207 35.81 3.70 60.51
CA TRP A 207 36.05 2.63 61.49
C TRP A 207 35.97 1.20 60.89
N GLU A 208 35.46 1.02 59.66
CA GLU A 208 35.42 -0.26 58.94
C GLU A 208 36.75 -0.62 58.24
N LEU A 209 37.75 0.28 58.27
CA LEU A 209 39.10 0.04 57.74
C LEU A 209 40.00 -0.78 58.68
N ASP A 210 39.76 -0.73 60.00
CA ASP A 210 40.63 -1.34 61.03
C ASP A 210 40.07 -2.64 61.64
N CYS A 211 38.93 -3.14 61.16
CA CYS A 211 38.26 -4.36 61.64
C CYS A 211 37.82 -5.26 60.45
N PRO A 212 37.52 -6.56 60.66
CA PRO A 212 37.28 -7.48 59.54
C PRO A 212 36.13 -7.02 58.63
N HIS A 213 36.41 -7.03 57.32
CA HIS A 213 35.54 -6.47 56.28
C HIS A 213 34.13 -7.10 56.28
N ARG A 214 33.10 -6.25 56.19
CA ARG A 214 31.70 -6.71 56.09
C ARG A 214 31.43 -7.27 54.69
N PHE A 215 31.03 -8.54 54.61
CA PHE A 215 30.57 -9.13 53.35
C PHE A 215 29.07 -8.92 53.18
N ARG A 216 28.64 -8.51 51.97
CA ARG A 216 27.20 -8.40 51.66
C ARG A 216 26.57 -9.80 51.68
N TYR A 217 25.38 -9.91 52.26
CA TYR A 217 24.64 -11.18 52.40
C TYR A 217 24.47 -11.91 51.06
N ARG A 218 24.17 -11.18 49.97
CA ARG A 218 24.01 -11.78 48.64
C ARG A 218 25.29 -12.46 48.12
N ASP A 219 26.45 -11.92 48.48
CA ASP A 219 27.75 -12.43 48.03
C ASP A 219 28.12 -13.68 48.84
N LEU A 220 27.84 -13.67 50.15
CA LEU A 220 27.93 -14.86 51.01
C LEU A 220 26.97 -15.96 50.57
N TYR A 221 25.71 -15.61 50.26
CA TYR A 221 24.70 -16.54 49.77
C TYR A 221 25.11 -17.16 48.43
N ALA A 222 25.65 -16.36 47.50
CA ALA A 222 26.17 -16.85 46.24
C ALA A 222 27.39 -17.78 46.42
N ALA A 223 28.37 -17.38 47.25
CA ALA A 223 29.59 -18.15 47.51
C ALA A 223 29.30 -19.50 48.19
N THR A 224 28.38 -19.50 49.14
CA THR A 224 27.96 -20.71 49.89
C THR A 224 26.91 -21.54 49.15
N LYS A 225 26.43 -21.07 47.97
CA LYS A 225 25.28 -21.63 47.25
C LYS A 225 24.05 -21.81 48.16
N GLY A 226 23.75 -20.78 48.95
CA GLY A 226 22.65 -20.76 49.90
C GLY A 226 22.94 -21.53 51.19
N PHE A 227 24.18 -21.44 51.70
CA PHE A 227 24.59 -22.04 52.98
C PHE A 227 24.38 -23.57 53.06
N LYS A 228 24.71 -24.29 51.98
CA LYS A 228 24.68 -25.76 51.99
C LYS A 228 25.70 -26.31 52.99
N GLU A 229 25.30 -27.31 53.77
CA GLU A 229 26.14 -27.94 54.81
C GLU A 229 27.52 -28.39 54.31
N SER A 230 27.60 -28.83 53.04
CA SER A 230 28.87 -29.25 52.41
C SER A 230 29.89 -28.12 52.19
N LYS A 231 29.56 -26.86 52.51
CA LYS A 231 30.40 -25.67 52.32
C LYS A 231 30.50 -24.79 53.57
N VAL A 232 30.10 -25.30 54.74
CA VAL A 232 30.24 -24.61 56.02
C VAL A 232 31.68 -24.78 56.53
N ILE A 233 32.36 -23.68 56.88
CA ILE A 233 33.80 -23.64 57.21
C ILE A 233 34.08 -23.32 58.68
N GLY A 234 33.06 -23.36 59.55
CA GLY A 234 33.24 -23.13 60.99
C GLY A 234 32.12 -23.78 61.79
N VAL A 235 32.49 -24.44 62.89
CA VAL A 235 31.59 -24.94 63.92
C VAL A 235 31.95 -24.19 65.20
N GLU A 236 31.00 -23.49 65.80
CA GLU A 236 31.21 -22.83 67.09
C GLU A 236 31.45 -23.90 68.16
N ALA A 237 32.63 -23.89 68.77
CA ALA A 237 32.89 -24.63 69.99
C ALA A 237 32.55 -23.69 71.16
N LEU A 238 31.36 -23.87 71.73
CA LEU A 238 31.01 -23.26 73.02
C LEU A 238 31.84 -23.95 74.11
N VAL A 239 32.70 -23.19 74.79
CA VAL A 239 33.33 -23.55 76.07
C VAL A 239 32.70 -22.71 77.16
#